data_AF-A0A7Y7ZH31-F1
#
_entry.id   AF-A0A7Y7ZH31-F1
#
_cell.length_a   1.000
_cell.length_b   1.000
_cell.length_c   1.000
_cell.angle_alpha   90.00
_cell.angle_beta   90.00
_cell.angle_gamma   90.00
#
_symmetry.space_group_name_H-M   'P 1'
#
loop_
_entity.id
_entity.type
_entity.pdbx_description
1 polymer ?
#
loop_
_entity_poly.entity_id
_entity_poly.type
_entity_poly.pdbx_seq_one_letter_code
_entity_poly.pdbx_strand_id
1 'polypeptide(L)' 'MWVNGIAQGLMWRAVNSDGTLTYSFVETLVASHPGFIVRFVGGAIFLSGMFLMAWNTWRTVRAPATEAAPANAQLA' A
#
# COMPACT_ATOMS: atom_id res chain seq x y z
N MET A 1 -1.81 2.84 -7.18
CA MET A 1 -1.34 4.25 -7.22
C MET A 1 -0.89 4.71 -8.59
N TRP A 2 -0.32 3.84 -9.42
CA TRP A 2 0.05 4.21 -10.79
C TRP A 2 -1.10 4.78 -11.61
N VAL A 3 -2.30 4.21 -11.48
CA VAL A 3 -3.52 4.72 -12.16
C VAL A 3 -3.77 6.19 -11.82
N ASN A 4 -3.78 6.57 -10.54
CA ASN A 4 -3.95 7.98 -10.15
C ASN A 4 -2.80 8.85 -10.64
N GLY A 5 -1.55 8.41 -10.51
CA GLY A 5 -0.40 9.21 -10.93
C GLY A 5 -0.38 9.49 -12.43
N ILE A 6 -0.70 8.48 -13.25
CA ILE A 6 -0.80 8.62 -14.71
C ILE A 6 -2.00 9.50 -15.07
N ALA A 7 -3.17 9.27 -14.46
CA ALA A 7 -4.38 10.06 -14.72
C ALA A 7 -4.18 11.54 -14.37
N GLN A 8 -3.65 11.86 -13.19
CA GLN A 8 -3.36 13.24 -12.78
C GLN A 8 -2.35 13.91 -13.72
N GLY A 9 -1.26 13.20 -14.05
CA GLY A 9 -0.22 13.72 -14.94
C GLY A 9 -0.69 13.95 -16.38
N LEU A 10 -1.63 13.14 -16.88
CA LEU A 10 -2.26 13.33 -18.20
C LEU A 10 -3.30 14.44 -18.18
N MET A 11 -4.13 14.52 -17.13
CA MET A 11 -5.19 15.53 -17.03
C MET A 11 -4.63 16.94 -16.86
N TRP A 12 -3.55 17.12 -16.08
CA TRP A 12 -2.93 18.44 -15.90
C TRP A 12 -2.17 18.96 -17.13
N ARG A 13 -1.78 18.08 -18.06
CA ARG A 13 -1.16 18.48 -19.34
C ARG A 13 -2.13 18.44 -20.52
N ALA A 14 -3.40 18.11 -20.28
CA ALA A 14 -4.39 17.98 -21.34
C ALA A 14 -4.79 19.37 -21.81
N VAL A 15 -4.56 19.63 -23.09
CA VAL A 15 -4.88 20.89 -23.76
C VAL A 15 -5.76 20.56 -24.96
N ASN A 16 -6.84 21.32 -25.12
CA ASN A 16 -7.76 21.23 -26.24
C ASN A 16 -7.11 21.76 -27.52
N SER A 17 -7.71 21.49 -28.69
CA SER A 17 -7.20 21.97 -29.98
C SER A 17 -7.15 23.51 -30.11
N ASP A 18 -7.86 24.22 -29.24
CA ASP A 18 -7.89 25.68 -29.14
C ASP A 18 -6.87 26.26 -28.13
N GLY A 19 -6.06 25.42 -27.48
CA GLY A 19 -5.06 25.83 -26.51
C GLY A 19 -5.57 26.00 -25.08
N THR A 20 -6.86 25.77 -24.81
CA THR A 20 -7.42 25.81 -23.46
C THR A 20 -7.14 24.53 -22.68
N LEU A 21 -7.11 24.60 -21.35
CA LEU A 21 -6.96 23.41 -20.51
C LEU A 21 -8.22 22.54 -20.59
N THR A 22 -8.04 21.24 -20.90
CA THR A 22 -9.15 20.29 -21.07
C THR A 22 -9.86 19.97 -19.75
N TYR A 23 -9.12 19.94 -18.64
CA TYR A 23 -9.66 19.58 -17.32
C TYR A 23 -9.31 20.63 -16.28
N SER A 24 -10.28 20.94 -15.44
CA SER A 24 -10.06 21.68 -14.20
C SER A 24 -9.35 20.82 -13.16
N PHE A 25 -8.73 21.47 -12.17
CA PHE A 25 -8.10 20.78 -11.05
C PHE A 25 -9.11 19.94 -10.25
N VAL A 26 -10.34 20.44 -10.08
CA VAL A 26 -11.40 19.74 -9.32
C VAL A 26 -11.82 18.45 -10.03
N GLU A 27 -11.93 18.45 -11.36
CA GLU A 27 -12.25 17.23 -12.12
C GLU A 27 -11.15 16.18 -11.97
N THR A 28 -9.89 16.61 -11.99
CA THR A 28 -8.75 15.72 -11.75
C THR A 28 -8.76 15.14 -10.33
N LEU A 29 -9.20 15.92 -9.34
CA LEU A 29 -9.37 15.47 -7.96
C LEU A 29 -10.47 14.41 -7.84
N VAL A 30 -11.63 14.65 -8.45
CA VAL A 30 -12.76 13.70 -8.46
C VAL A 30 -12.37 12.39 -9.16
N ALA A 31 -11.68 12.46 -10.29
CA ALA A 31 -11.17 11.29 -11.00
C ALA A 31 -10.18 10.45 -10.17
N SER A 32 -9.47 11.08 -9.23
CA SER A 32 -8.51 10.41 -8.35
C SER A 32 -9.15 9.73 -7.13
N HIS A 33 -10.40 10.08 -6.79
CA HIS A 33 -11.07 9.59 -5.59
C HIS A 33 -11.18 8.05 -5.50
N PRO A 34 -11.56 7.32 -6.58
CA PRO A 34 -11.60 5.85 -6.55
C PRO A 34 -10.24 5.24 -6.20
N GLY A 35 -9.14 5.80 -6.71
CA GLY A 35 -7.81 5.31 -6.39
C GLY A 35 -7.43 5.52 -4.92
N PHE A 36 -7.89 6.58 -4.27
CA PHE A 36 -7.67 6.77 -2.83
C PHE A 36 -8.40 5.73 -1.99
N ILE A 37 -9.62 5.34 -2.38
CA ILE A 37 -10.36 4.26 -1.72
C ILE A 37 -9.61 2.94 -1.87
N VAL A 38 -9.21 2.57 -3.09
CA VAL A 38 -8.45 1.33 -3.33
C VAL A 38 -7.13 1.32 -2.55
N ARG A 39 -6.46 2.48 -2.44
CA ARG A 39 -5.25 2.62 -1.62
C ARG A 39 -5.52 2.35 -0.15
N PHE A 40 -6.59 2.95 0.38
CA PHE A 40 -6.97 2.79 1.77
C PHE A 40 -7.28 1.33 2.08
N VAL A 41 -8.06 0.67 1.22
CA VAL A 41 -8.39 -0.76 1.36
C VAL A 41 -7.12 -1.63 1.30
N GLY A 42 -6.24 -1.38 0.33
CA GLY A 42 -4.97 -2.09 0.23
C GLY A 42 -4.08 -1.90 1.47
N GLY A 43 -4.02 -0.68 2.00
CA GLY A 43 -3.33 -0.37 3.26
C GLY A 43 -3.95 -1.05 4.47
N ALA A 44 -5.29 -1.13 4.54
CA ALA A 44 -6.01 -1.82 5.61
C ALA A 44 -5.71 -3.33 5.61
N ILE A 45 -5.64 -3.95 4.42
CA ILE A 45 -5.24 -5.36 4.28
C ILE A 45 -3.81 -5.55 4.79
N PHE A 46 -2.86 -4.70 4.36
CA PHE A 46 -1.48 -4.77 4.84
C PHE A 46 -1.39 -4.60 6.37
N LEU A 47 -2.11 -3.62 6.93
CA LEU A 47 -2.16 -3.39 8.37
C LEU A 47 -2.73 -4.59 9.13
N SER A 48 -3.76 -5.24 8.59
CA SER A 48 -4.29 -6.48 9.17
C SER A 48 -3.23 -7.59 9.24
N GLY A 49 -2.40 -7.72 8.20
CA GLY A 49 -1.24 -8.61 8.19
C GLY A 49 -0.22 -8.27 9.29
N MET A 50 0.01 -6.99 9.57
CA MET A 50 0.89 -6.56 10.68
C MET A 50 0.33 -6.93 12.04
N PHE A 51 -0.99 -6.88 12.25
CA PHE A 51 -1.60 -7.37 13.49
C PHE A 51 -1.45 -8.88 13.65
N LEU A 52 -1.62 -9.65 12.56
CA LEU A 52 -1.35 -11.08 12.57
C LEU A 52 0.11 -11.38 12.91
N MET A 53 1.05 -10.65 12.31
CA MET A 53 2.47 -10.79 12.63
C MET A 53 2.74 -10.47 14.10
N ALA A 54 2.23 -9.35 14.61
CA ALA A 54 2.40 -8.95 16.01
C ALA A 54 1.86 -10.02 16.98
N TRP A 55 0.69 -10.60 16.67
CA TRP A 55 0.14 -11.71 17.45
C TRP A 55 1.04 -12.95 17.41
N ASN A 56 1.52 -13.36 16.23
CA ASN A 56 2.42 -14.49 16.09
C ASN A 56 3.72 -14.26 16.87
N THR A 57 4.35 -13.10 16.72
CA THR A 57 5.58 -12.76 17.46
C THR A 57 5.34 -12.75 18.97
N TRP A 58 4.23 -12.19 19.44
CA TRP A 58 3.89 -12.18 20.86
C TRP A 58 3.69 -13.60 21.41
N ARG A 59 3.04 -14.49 20.64
CA ARG A 59 2.92 -15.90 21.01
C ARG A 59 4.29 -16.59 21.07
N THR A 60 5.18 -16.32 20.11
CA THR A 60 6.53 -16.89 20.08
C THR A 60 7.39 -16.41 21.25
N VAL A 61 7.38 -15.11 21.56
CA VAL A 61 8.16 -14.52 22.67
C VAL A 61 7.69 -15.02 24.04
N ARG A 62 6.39 -15.31 24.18
CA ARG A 62 5.80 -15.82 25.43
C ARG A 62 5.77 -17.34 25.52
N ALA A 63 6.17 -18.05 24.47
CA ALA A 63 6.26 -19.49 24.53
C ALA A 63 7.29 -19.86 25.61
N PRO A 64 7.00 -20.81 26.51
CA PRO A 64 7.99 -21.32 27.44
C PRO A 64 9.19 -21.81 26.63
N ALA A 65 10.40 -21.64 27.16
CA ALA A 65 11.64 -22.06 26.51
C ALA A 65 11.55 -23.57 26.20
N THR A 66 11.11 -23.88 24.99
CA THR A 66 11.31 -25.20 24.41
C THR A 66 12.79 -25.20 24.07
N GLU A 67 13.51 -26.10 24.73
CA GLU A 67 14.94 -26.32 24.70
C GLU A 67 15.67 -25.63 23.54
N ALA A 68 16.72 -24.87 23.90
CA ALA A 68 17.68 -24.30 22.98
C ALA A 68 17.90 -25.26 21.81
N ALA A 69 17.57 -24.79 20.60
CA ALA A 69 17.86 -25.52 19.38
C ALA A 69 19.30 -26.02 19.47
N PRO A 70 19.55 -27.33 19.31
CA PRO A 70 20.86 -27.90 19.58
C PRO A 70 21.88 -27.20 18.67
N ALA A 71 23.07 -26.95 19.20
CA ALA A 71 24.18 -26.20 18.59
C ALA A 71 24.75 -26.83 17.28
N ASN A 72 24.00 -27.73 16.64
CA ASN A 72 24.45 -28.61 15.58
C ASN A 72 23.97 -28.14 14.18
N ALA A 73 23.14 -27.11 14.08
CA ALA A 73 22.76 -26.53 12.78
C ALA A 73 23.91 -25.74 12.11
N GLN A 74 25.08 -25.68 12.76
CA GLN A 74 26.30 -25.05 12.23
C GLN A 74 27.27 -26.05 11.54
N LEU A 75 26.92 -27.34 11.43
CA LEU A 75 27.77 -28.34 10.77
C LEU A 75 26.95 -29.26 9.83
N ALA A 76 26.51 -28.73 8.69
CA ALA A 76 26.24 -29.48 7.45
C ALA A 76 26.21 -28.52 6.26
#